data_AF-A0A1W9PIS3-F1
#
_entry.id   AF-A0A1W9PIS3-F1
#
_cell.length_a   1.000
_cell.length_b   1.000
_cell.length_c   1.000
_cell.angle_alpha   90.00
_cell.angle_beta   90.00
_cell.angle_gamma   90.00
#
_symmetry.space_group_name_H-M   'P 1'
#
loop_
_entity.id
_entity.type
_entity.pdbx_description
1 polymer ?
#
loop_
_entity_poly.entity_id
_entity_poly.type
_entity_poly.pdbx_seq_one_letter_code
_entity_poly.pdbx_strand_id
1 'polypeptide(L)' 'MKNFKNLVAHDYFGVDAEEVWSIVKEKLLPLRKEIVKLL' A
#
# COMPACT_ATOMS: atom_id res chain seq x y z
N MET A 1 -4.90 1.12 -15.02
CA MET A 1 -4.44 1.51 -13.66
C MET A 1 -5.52 2.20 -12.81
N LYS A 2 -6.42 3.05 -13.35
CA LYS A 2 -7.55 3.62 -12.59
C LYS A 2 -8.54 2.56 -12.05
N ASN A 3 -8.85 1.54 -12.86
CA ASN A 3 -9.87 0.55 -12.51
C ASN A 3 -9.50 -0.36 -11.33
N PHE A 4 -8.21 -0.61 -11.10
CA PHE A 4 -7.77 -1.45 -9.97
C PHE A 4 -7.90 -0.72 -8.63
N LYS A 5 -7.56 0.57 -8.60
CA LYS A 5 -7.77 1.42 -7.41
C LYS A 5 -9.25 1.52 -7.05
N ASN A 6 -10.11 1.68 -8.05
CA ASN A 6 -11.55 1.80 -7.83
C ASN A 6 -12.17 0.49 -7.34
N LEU A 7 -11.67 -0.68 -7.79
CA LEU A 7 -12.15 -1.99 -7.34
C LEU A 7 -11.77 -2.24 -5.87
N VAL A 8 -10.53 -1.95 -5.46
CA VAL A 8 -10.06 -2.17 -4.08
C VAL A 8 -10.73 -1.21 -3.10
N ALA A 9 -10.99 0.04 -3.48
CA ALA A 9 -11.61 1.02 -2.59
C ALA A 9 -13.11 0.74 -2.33
N HIS A 10 -13.83 0.15 -3.30
CA HIS A 10 -15.28 0.01 -3.21
C HIS A 10 -15.73 -1.20 -2.38
N ASP A 11 -14.84 -2.19 -2.15
CA ASP A 11 -15.12 -3.39 -1.33
C ASP A 11 -14.53 -3.32 0.09
N TYR A 12 -13.69 -2.33 0.41
CA TYR A 12 -13.04 -2.19 1.72
C TYR A 12 -13.73 -1.09 2.55
N PHE A 13 -14.86 -1.41 3.17
CA PHE A 13 -15.40 -0.84 4.43
C PHE A 13 -14.85 0.54 4.90
N GLY A 14 -14.96 1.60 4.10
CA GLY A 14 -14.52 2.94 4.51
C GLY A 14 -13.01 3.10 4.77
N VAL A 15 -12.18 2.22 4.20
CA VAL A 15 -10.72 2.33 4.29
C VAL A 15 -10.23 3.38 3.30
N ASP A 16 -9.53 4.39 3.80
CA ASP A 16 -8.97 5.45 2.98
C ASP A 16 -7.85 4.91 2.09
N ALA A 17 -8.09 4.95 0.78
CA ALA A 17 -7.12 4.49 -0.22
C ALA A 17 -5.81 5.30 -0.21
N GLU A 18 -5.84 6.57 0.19
CA GLU A 18 -4.65 7.40 0.36
C GLU A 18 -3.86 6.99 1.61
N GLU A 19 -4.55 6.64 2.70
CA GLU A 19 -3.91 6.12 3.92
C GLU A 19 -3.20 4.78 3.64
N VAL A 20 -3.87 3.87 2.94
CA VAL A 20 -3.28 2.59 2.52
C VAL A 20 -2.08 2.82 1.61
N TRP A 21 -2.20 3.72 0.63
CA TRP A 21 -1.09 4.03 -0.27
C TRP A 21 0.10 4.66 0.45
N SER A 22 -0.16 5.49 1.47
CA SER A 22 0.87 6.05 2.36
C SER A 22 1.59 4.94 3.13
N ILE A 23 0.87 4.01 3.76
CA ILE A 23 1.46 2.88 4.49
C ILE A 23 2.36 2.03 3.58
N VAL A 24 1.92 1.75 2.36
CA VAL A 24 2.73 1.00 1.39
C VAL A 24 4.05 1.72 1.09
N LYS A 25 4.00 3.02 0.79
CA LYS A 25 5.19 3.79 0.41
C LYS A 25 6.14 4.05 1.58
N GLU A 26 5.60 4.45 2.72
CA GLU A 26 6.39 4.98 3.83
C GLU A 26 6.81 3.90 4.83
N LYS A 27 6.14 2.74 4.85
CA LYS A 27 6.46 1.66 5.79
C LYS A 27 6.92 0.40 5.07
N LEU A 28 6.13 -0.11 4.13
CA LEU A 28 6.40 -1.42 3.51
C LEU A 28 7.60 -1.38 2.56
N LEU A 29 7.75 -0.34 1.74
CA LEU A 29 8.90 -0.22 0.85
C LEU A 29 10.25 -0.07 1.60
N PRO A 30 10.37 0.78 2.64
CA PRO A 30 11.57 0.82 3.48
C PRO A 30 11.86 -0.52 4.15
N LEU A 31 10.84 -1.14 4.76
CA LEU A 31 10.99 -2.44 5.41
C LEU A 31 11.53 -3.51 4.46
N ARG A 32 11.03 -3.55 3.21
CA ARG A 32 11.55 -4.46 2.18
C ARG A 32 13.03 -4.23 1.91
N LYS A 33 13.46 -2.96 1.80
CA LYS A 33 14.89 -2.63 1.56
C LYS A 33 15.76 -3.09 2.72
N GLU A 34 15.28 -2.94 3.96
CA GLU A 34 15.99 -3.39 5.15
C GLU A 34 16.13 -4.92 5.17
N ILE A 35 15.04 -5.66 4.89
CA ILE A 35 15.08 -7.13 4.79
C ILE A 35 16.08 -7.57 3.72
N VAL A 36 16.04 -6.97 2.53
CA VAL A 36 16.97 -7.31 1.43
C VAL A 36 18.42 -7.01 1.79
N LYS A 37 18.69 -5.99 2.62
CA LYS A 37 20.05 -5.66 3.07
C LYS A 37 20.63 -6.69 4.04
N LEU A 38 19.77 -7.48 4.69
CA LEU A 38 20.16 -8.52 5.66
C LEU A 38 20.38 -9.90 5.01
N LEU A 39 20.05 -10.05 3.73
CA LEU A 39 20.25 -11.26 2.93
C LEU A 39 21.50 -11.11 2.04
#